data_AF-A0A4Y1ZX05-F1
#
_entry.id   AF-A0A4Y1ZX05-F1
#
_cell.length_a   1.000
_cell.length_b   1.000
_cell.length_c   1.000
_cell.angle_alpha   90.00
_cell.angle_beta   90.00
_cell.angle_gamma   90.00
#
_symmetry.space_group_name_H-M   'P 1'
#
loop_
_entity.id
_entity.type
_entity.pdbx_description
1 polymer ?
#
loop_
_entity_poly.entity_id
_entity_poly.type
_entity_poly.pdbx_seq_one_letter_code
_entity_poly.pdbx_strand_id
1 'polypeptide(L)'
;MFLFSALIKYSETGLLIDKEFHIDKDVPIIVMGDFNVDVKRNEKAFGFMKKHFYFNMVPTNYSSTLGNSYIDSTFTRNINPELLNYVCYFSYHPPILHRIVTYPRTIEEFKTKELT
;
A
#
# COMPACT_ATOMS: atom_id res chain seq x y z
N MET A 1 -8.98 7.33 19.18
CA MET A 1 -9.42 8.31 18.16
C MET A 1 -8.61 9.62 18.20
N PHE A 2 -8.30 10.17 19.38
CA PHE A 2 -7.57 11.45 19.52
C PHE A 2 -6.13 11.40 18.96
N LEU A 3 -5.37 10.35 19.27
CA LEU A 3 -3.98 10.18 18.82
C LEU A 3 -3.86 10.17 17.28
N PHE A 4 -4.70 9.40 16.58
CA PHE A 4 -4.68 9.35 15.12
C PHE A 4 -5.06 10.66 14.45
N SER A 5 -6.01 11.40 15.03
CA SER A 5 -6.38 12.72 14.50
C SER A 5 -5.23 13.72 14.66
N ALA A 6 -4.48 13.65 15.77
CA ALA A 6 -3.28 14.44 15.98
C ALA A 6 -2.15 14.04 15.02
N LEU A 7 -1.94 12.75 14.80
CA LEU A 7 -0.93 12.25 13.86
C LEU A 7 -1.22 12.65 12.41
N ILE A 8 -2.48 12.57 11.95
CA ILE A 8 -2.85 13.05 10.61
C ILE A 8 -2.55 14.55 10.47
N LYS A 9 -2.94 15.37 11.46
CA LYS A 9 -2.67 16.81 11.44
C LYS A 9 -1.15 17.12 11.45
N TYR A 10 -0.39 16.33 12.19
CA TYR A 10 1.07 16.41 12.19
C TYR A 10 1.64 16.09 10.80
N SER A 11 1.19 14.99 10.17
CA SER A 11 1.60 14.61 8.81
C SER A 11 1.22 15.66 7.77
N GLU A 12 0.03 16.27 7.86
CA GLU A 12 -0.37 17.39 7.00
C GLU A 12 0.57 18.58 7.16
N THR A 13 0.96 18.91 8.39
CA THR A 13 1.91 19.99 8.67
C THR A 13 3.29 19.66 8.10
N GLY A 14 3.76 18.42 8.24
CA GLY A 14 5.02 17.96 7.65
C GLY A 14 5.05 18.09 6.13
N LEU A 15 3.96 17.72 5.45
CA LEU A 15 3.81 17.89 3.99
C LEU A 15 3.88 19.35 3.55
N LEU A 16 3.38 20.28 4.37
CA LEU A 16 3.45 21.72 4.06
C LEU A 16 4.86 22.30 4.22
N ILE A 17 5.68 21.68 5.07
CA ILE A 17 7.07 22.09 5.31
C ILE A 17 7.98 21.55 4.21
N ASP A 18 7.72 20.34 3.73
CA ASP A 18 8.45 19.72 2.63
C ASP A 18 7.91 20.17 1.26
N LYS A 19 8.29 21.40 0.85
CA LYS A 19 7.95 21.96 -0.46
C LYS A 19 8.57 21.20 -1.64
N GLU A 20 9.50 20.27 -1.38
CA GLU A 20 10.21 19.52 -2.41
C GLU A 20 9.61 18.14 -2.69
N PHE A 21 8.52 17.75 -1.99
CA PHE A 21 7.89 16.44 -2.18
C PHE A 21 7.23 16.31 -3.56
N HIS A 22 8.05 16.09 -4.58
CA HIS A 22 7.67 15.88 -5.97
C HIS A 22 7.21 14.45 -6.13
N ILE A 23 5.89 14.30 -6.19
CA ILE A 23 5.28 13.01 -6.45
C ILE A 23 5.23 12.80 -7.96
N ASP A 24 6.12 11.95 -8.47
CA ASP A 24 5.94 11.39 -9.81
C ASP A 24 4.68 10.50 -9.80
N LYS A 25 3.61 11.01 -10.40
CA LYS A 25 2.31 10.35 -10.41
C LYS A 25 2.27 9.16 -11.34
N ASP A 26 3.21 9.02 -12.27
CA ASP A 26 3.23 8.01 -13.32
C ASP A 26 4.02 6.76 -12.89
N VAL A 27 4.93 6.90 -11.92
CA VAL A 27 5.69 5.78 -11.37
C VAL A 27 4.81 4.81 -10.56
N PRO A 28 4.86 3.49 -10.86
CA PRO A 28 4.20 2.48 -10.05
C PRO A 28 4.88 2.35 -8.68
N ILE A 29 4.09 2.45 -7.62
CA ILE A 29 4.58 2.34 -6.23
C ILE A 29 3.65 1.43 -5.44
N ILE A 30 4.24 0.64 -4.54
CA ILE A 30 3.52 -0.13 -3.52
C ILE A 30 4.07 0.25 -2.15
N VAL A 31 3.17 0.57 -1.23
CA VAL A 31 3.47 0.75 0.20
C VAL A 31 2.71 -0.35 0.94
N MET A 32 3.44 -1.18 1.67
CA MET A 32 2.88 -2.31 2.42
C MET A 32 3.53 -2.41 3.80
N GLY A 33 2.75 -2.84 4.78
CA GLY A 33 3.24 -3.07 6.14
C GLY A 33 2.16 -2.89 7.19
N ASP A 34 2.59 -2.92 8.44
CA ASP A 34 1.77 -2.64 9.62
C ASP A 34 1.62 -1.13 9.84
N PHE A 35 0.39 -0.63 9.72
CA PHE A 35 0.05 0.77 9.97
C PHE A 35 -0.46 1.00 11.39
N ASN A 36 -0.69 -0.06 12.18
CA ASN A 36 -1.34 -0.03 13.49
C ASN A 36 -2.70 0.70 13.50
N VAL A 37 -3.34 0.77 12.33
CA VAL A 37 -4.62 1.44 12.09
C VAL A 37 -5.60 0.42 11.52
N ASP A 38 -6.68 0.15 12.24
CA ASP A 38 -7.70 -0.75 11.72
C ASP A 38 -8.41 -0.13 10.52
N VAL A 39 -8.27 -0.76 9.35
CA VAL A 39 -8.76 -0.17 8.10
C VAL A 39 -10.27 -0.05 8.01
N LYS A 40 -10.99 -0.93 8.69
CA LYS A 40 -12.45 -0.93 8.70
C LYS A 40 -13.02 0.18 9.58
N ARG A 41 -12.18 0.86 10.37
CA ARG A 41 -12.61 1.82 11.38
C ARG A 41 -12.02 3.22 11.19
N ASN A 42 -11.13 3.43 10.23
CA ASN A 42 -10.33 4.66 10.13
C ASN A 42 -10.26 5.23 8.72
N GLU A 43 -11.41 5.41 8.06
CA GLU A 43 -11.52 5.98 6.70
C GLU A 43 -10.69 7.26 6.47
N LYS A 44 -10.56 8.12 7.48
CA LYS A 44 -9.77 9.36 7.40
C LYS A 44 -8.29 9.11 7.08
N ALA A 45 -7.69 8.05 7.61
CA ALA A 45 -6.29 7.71 7.34
C ALA A 45 -6.10 7.28 5.88
N PHE A 46 -7.02 6.49 5.34
CA PHE A 46 -7.00 6.07 3.93
C PHE A 46 -7.30 7.24 2.99
N GLY A 47 -8.23 8.12 3.37
CA GLY A 47 -8.51 9.36 2.67
C GLY A 47 -7.29 10.27 2.59
N PHE A 48 -6.50 10.36 3.65
CA PHE A 48 -5.23 11.09 3.66
C PHE A 48 -4.24 10.50 2.64
N MET A 49 -4.04 9.17 2.64
CA MET A 49 -3.16 8.49 1.68
C MET A 49 -3.58 8.74 0.22
N LYS A 50 -4.89 8.65 -0.06
CA LYS A 50 -5.44 8.89 -1.40
C LYS A 50 -5.30 10.35 -1.83
N LYS A 51 -5.63 11.30 -0.94
CA LYS A 51 -5.63 12.74 -1.23
C LYS A 51 -4.24 13.30 -1.46
N HIS A 52 -3.27 12.91 -0.63
CA HIS A 52 -1.95 13.53 -0.62
C HIS A 52 -0.92 12.75 -1.45
N PHE A 53 -1.07 11.43 -1.58
CA PHE A 53 -0.08 10.57 -2.25
C PHE A 53 -0.62 9.81 -3.47
N TYR A 54 -1.91 9.99 -3.80
CA TYR A 54 -2.58 9.31 -4.91
C TYR A 54 -2.60 7.78 -4.78
N PHE A 55 -2.40 7.26 -3.57
CA PHE A 55 -2.43 5.84 -3.31
C PHE A 55 -3.87 5.31 -3.20
N ASN A 56 -4.15 4.22 -3.90
CA ASN A 56 -5.33 3.39 -3.70
C ASN A 56 -5.03 2.32 -2.67
N MET A 57 -5.91 2.13 -1.70
CA MET A 57 -5.83 0.95 -0.84
C MET A 57 -6.23 -0.29 -1.65
N VAL A 58 -5.46 -1.37 -1.52
CA VAL A 58 -5.83 -2.69 -2.04
C VAL A 58 -6.78 -3.33 -1.02
N PRO A 59 -8.03 -3.66 -1.40
CA PRO A 59 -8.97 -4.28 -0.47
C PRO A 59 -8.46 -5.62 0.06
N THR A 60 -8.68 -5.87 1.35
CA THR A 60 -8.42 -7.18 1.97
C THR A 60 -9.72 -7.80 2.45
N ASN A 61 -9.85 -9.12 2.28
CA ASN A 61 -11.02 -9.90 2.67
C ASN A 61 -10.80 -10.71 3.96
N TYR A 62 -9.59 -10.73 4.51
CA TYR A 62 -9.24 -11.42 5.74
C TYR A 62 -8.54 -10.48 6.74
N SER A 63 -8.64 -10.82 8.02
CA SER A 63 -7.98 -10.07 9.10
C SER A 63 -6.47 -10.26 9.06
N SER A 64 -5.73 -9.18 9.31
CA SER A 64 -4.26 -9.21 9.34
C SER A 64 -3.68 -9.57 10.70
N THR A 65 -4.51 -9.94 11.68
CA THR A 65 -4.06 -10.48 12.97
C THR A 65 -4.97 -11.62 13.44
N LEU A 66 -4.46 -12.48 14.32
CA LEU A 66 -5.31 -13.49 14.98
C LEU A 66 -6.38 -12.87 15.90
N GLY A 67 -6.22 -11.59 16.26
CA GLY A 67 -7.19 -10.80 17.04
C GLY A 67 -8.33 -10.19 16.22
N ASN A 68 -8.51 -10.61 14.97
CA ASN A 68 -9.54 -10.08 14.05
C ASN A 68 -9.41 -8.59 13.70
N SER A 69 -8.21 -8.00 13.81
CA SER A 69 -7.94 -6.62 13.38
C SER A 69 -7.39 -6.54 11.95
N TYR A 70 -7.46 -5.36 11.34
CA TYR A 70 -7.01 -5.12 9.97
C TYR A 70 -5.99 -3.98 9.95
N ILE A 71 -4.84 -4.20 10.56
CA ILE A 71 -3.81 -3.17 10.79
C ILE A 71 -2.67 -3.20 9.78
N ASP A 72 -2.48 -4.32 9.11
CA ASP A 72 -1.59 -4.45 7.97
C ASP A 72 -2.36 -4.10 6.70
N SER A 73 -1.78 -3.25 5.85
CA SER A 73 -2.46 -2.73 4.67
C SER A 73 -1.52 -2.64 3.49
N THR A 74 -2.09 -2.60 2.30
CA THR A 74 -1.36 -2.33 1.07
C THR A 74 -1.99 -1.18 0.33
N PHE A 75 -1.14 -0.27 -0.11
CA PHE A 75 -1.47 0.92 -0.87
C PHE A 75 -0.68 0.90 -2.16
N THR A 76 -1.30 1.33 -3.25
CA THR A 76 -0.74 1.21 -4.60
C THR A 76 -0.98 2.47 -5.40
N ARG A 77 -0.04 2.83 -6.27
CA ARG A 77 -0.21 3.84 -7.30
C ARG A 77 0.24 3.22 -8.62
N ASN A 78 -0.56 3.39 -9.66
CA ASN A 78 -0.30 2.92 -11.03
C ASN A 78 0.09 1.44 -11.17
N ILE A 79 -0.36 0.63 -10.23
CA ILE A 79 -0.21 -0.82 -10.28
C ILE A 79 -1.40 -1.44 -9.56
N ASN A 80 -1.90 -2.53 -10.10
CA ASN A 80 -3.03 -3.27 -9.54
C ASN A 80 -2.56 -4.69 -9.20
N PRO A 81 -1.94 -4.89 -8.03
CA PRO A 81 -1.61 -6.23 -7.58
C PRO A 81 -2.88 -7.02 -7.29
N GLU A 82 -2.76 -8.33 -7.40
CA GLU A 82 -3.80 -9.26 -7.00
C GLU A 82 -3.50 -9.80 -5.61
N LEU A 83 -4.45 -9.64 -4.70
CA LEU A 83 -4.39 -10.25 -3.38
C LEU A 83 -4.60 -11.76 -3.50
N LEU A 84 -3.62 -12.54 -3.06
CA LEU A 84 -3.72 -13.99 -3.01
C LEU A 84 -4.15 -14.45 -1.61
N ASN A 85 -5.01 -15.46 -1.56
CA ASN A 85 -5.32 -16.15 -0.32
C ASN A 85 -4.07 -16.91 0.15
N TYR A 86 -3.41 -16.39 1.18
CA TYR A 86 -2.23 -17.02 1.78
C TYR A 86 -2.52 -17.35 3.25
N VAL A 87 -2.21 -18.58 3.65
CA VAL A 87 -2.42 -19.06 5.02
C VAL A 87 -1.05 -19.36 5.63
N CYS A 88 -0.77 -18.77 6.79
CA CYS A 88 0.49 -18.91 7.50
C CYS A 88 0.23 -19.03 9.00
N TYR A 89 0.87 -20.00 9.66
CA TYR A 89 0.61 -20.35 11.06
C TYR A 89 1.74 -19.98 12.03
N PHE A 90 2.85 -19.38 11.55
CA PHE A 90 4.03 -19.09 12.39
C PHE A 90 4.11 -17.63 12.86
N SER A 91 3.07 -16.82 12.66
CA SER A 91 3.02 -15.42 13.08
C SER A 91 1.63 -15.05 13.60
N TYR A 92 1.57 -14.13 14.56
CA TYR A 92 0.32 -13.50 15.00
C TYR A 92 -0.29 -12.60 13.91
N HIS A 93 0.54 -12.09 13.01
CA HIS A 93 0.14 -11.35 11.82
C HIS A 93 0.28 -12.27 10.58
N PRO A 94 -0.82 -12.76 9.99
CA PRO A 94 -0.77 -13.47 8.72
C PRO A 94 -0.15 -12.58 7.64
N PRO A 95 0.84 -13.07 6.87
CA PRO A 95 1.42 -12.28 5.78
C PRO A 95 0.37 -11.91 4.73
N ILE A 96 0.48 -10.69 4.20
CA ILE A 96 -0.28 -10.24 3.03
C ILE A 96 0.51 -10.56 1.78
N LEU A 97 -0.06 -11.41 0.91
CA LEU A 97 0.60 -11.83 -0.33
C LEU A 97 -0.07 -11.18 -1.54
N HIS A 98 0.73 -10.42 -2.29
CA HIS A 98 0.32 -9.79 -3.54
C HIS A 98 1.05 -10.42 -4.73
N ARG A 99 0.31 -10.79 -5.77
CA ARG A 99 0.86 -11.11 -7.08
C ARG A 99 0.91 -9.86 -7.93
N ILE A 100 2.09 -9.57 -8.47
CA ILE A 100 2.31 -8.48 -9.42
C ILE A 100 2.65 -9.12 -10.76
N VAL A 101 1.87 -8.81 -11.79
CA VAL A 101 2.17 -9.24 -13.15
C VAL A 101 2.90 -8.11 -13.85
N THR A 102 4.18 -8.31 -14.13
CA THR A 102 4.96 -7.42 -14.99
C THR A 102 5.03 -8.04 -16.39
N TYR A 103 4.27 -7.51 -17.35
CA TYR A 103 4.55 -7.84 -18.75
C TYR A 103 5.92 -7.25 -19.11
N PRO A 104 6.70 -7.92 -19.98
CA PRO A 104 7.75 -7.20 -20.70
C PRO A 104 7.11 -6.05 -21.48
N ARG A 105 7.73 -4.87 -21.46
CA ARG A 105 7.10 -3.67 -22.02
C ARG A 105 6.92 -3.75 -23.54
N THR A 106 7.58 -4.69 -24.22
CA THR A 106 7.34 -5.07 -25.62
C THR A 106 7.98 -6.43 -25.92
N ILE A 107 7.52 -7.12 -26.97
CA ILE A 107 8.18 -8.34 -27.53
C ILE A 107 9.66 -8.05 -27.90
N GLU A 108 10.01 -6.81 -28.19
CA GLU A 108 11.37 -6.40 -28.55
C GLU A 108 12.38 -6.48 -27.39
N GLU A 109 11.96 -6.19 -26.15
CA GLU A 109 12.82 -6.33 -24.95
C GLU A 109 13.12 -7.80 -24.61
N PHE A 110 12.21 -8.73 -24.94
CA PHE A 110 12.47 -10.16 -24.77
C PHE A 110 13.53 -10.65 -25.77
N LYS A 111 13.44 -10.23 -27.03
CA LYS A 111 14.39 -10.63 -28.08
C LYS A 111 15.81 -10.11 -27.84
N THR A 112 15.97 -8.96 -27.20
CA THR A 112 17.30 -8.40 -26.89
C THR A 112 18.00 -9.11 -25.74
N LYS A 113 17.27 -9.79 -24.83
CA LYS A 113 17.86 -10.55 -23.73
C LYS A 113 18.29 -11.99 -24.08
N GLU A 114 17.71 -12.58 -25.13
CA GLU A 114 18.14 -13.91 -25.61
C GLU A 114 19.38 -13.86 -26.53
N LEU A 115 19.82 -12.66 -26.93
CA LEU A 115 20.93 -12.45 -27.87
C LEU A 115 22.22 -11.91 -27.22
N THR A 116 22.29 -11.90 -25.88
CA THR A 116 23.49 -11.56 -25.07
C THR A 116 23.82 -12.70 -24.13
#